data_AF-A0A2V7USS3-F1
#
_entry.id   AF-A0A2V7USS3-F1
#
_cell.length_a   1.000
_cell.length_b   1.000
_cell.length_c   1.000
_cell.angle_alpha   90.00
_cell.angle_beta   90.00
_cell.angle_gamma   90.00
#
_symmetry.space_group_name_H-M   'P 1'
#
loop_
_entity.id
_entity.type
_entity.pdbx_description
1 polymer ?
#
loop_
_entity_poly.entity_id
_entity_poly.type
_entity_poly.pdbx_seq_one_letter_code
_entity_poly.pdbx_strand_id
1 'polypeptide(L)'
;TQNDPLWSQWRRDQVTNVVRRVYLNAVAIRPQIKLSAALIAFGGGPTTEASWSSAEAYWRVYQDWRAWTEEGILDVAAPMIYKAEHSSTIRPQWDQWSEWTKNHAYNRSTMMGQGAFVNAIEGTLRQVRRAFTPSSAGHFTSGVIFFSMATPDVAVTANPFSIPPNQSTPARGFFELASGLTTGRSRDGTRLYEDPSANPVPVFADEAFVPDMPWKSIPAAGHLMGFVRDEAGRVVDAGSVSIARVEEDEAPETTRTNIAGVTDGGGFYGGVDLASGHYQVTVTPVGQPAYTTACTTAVTAGRVTSFDVTIDRDAPTVTLSASPRELWPPDHQVVDVVVSGAAVDGGTGIDTVSFRVLDEYSRVQPEVGSVAGGGLGRVDFAEAIPLEAARDGSDRDGRTYVIEVTATDRACNARTASISVLVPHDQRR
;
A
#
# COMPACT_ATOMS: atom_id res chain seq x y z
N THR A 1 -15.09 -8.02 -25.81
CA THR A 1 -15.76 -9.35 -25.67
C THR A 1 -15.14 -10.10 -24.50
N GLN A 2 -15.66 -11.26 -24.08
CA GLN A 2 -15.22 -11.97 -22.86
C GLN A 2 -13.73 -12.33 -22.81
N ASN A 3 -13.07 -12.46 -23.97
CA ASN A 3 -11.66 -12.83 -24.14
C ASN A 3 -10.76 -11.66 -24.58
N ASP A 4 -11.24 -10.42 -24.46
CA ASP A 4 -10.41 -9.25 -24.72
C ASP A 4 -9.28 -9.18 -23.66
N PRO A 5 -8.00 -9.12 -24.08
CA PRO A 5 -6.86 -9.07 -23.15
C PRO A 5 -6.87 -7.85 -22.24
N LEU A 6 -7.25 -6.67 -22.76
CA LEU A 6 -7.33 -5.43 -21.98
C LEU A 6 -8.46 -5.51 -20.96
N TRP A 7 -9.62 -6.02 -21.37
CA TRP A 7 -10.74 -6.23 -20.45
C TRP A 7 -10.42 -7.24 -19.34
N SER A 8 -9.65 -8.28 -19.67
CA SER A 8 -9.23 -9.30 -18.69
C SER A 8 -8.18 -8.76 -17.72
N GLN A 9 -7.25 -7.92 -18.21
CA GLN A 9 -6.30 -7.22 -17.34
C GLN A 9 -7.03 -6.26 -16.41
N TRP A 10 -7.92 -5.42 -16.93
CA TRP A 10 -8.71 -4.50 -16.11
C TRP A 10 -9.46 -5.24 -14.98
N ARG A 11 -10.08 -6.39 -15.28
CA ARG A 11 -10.73 -7.22 -14.24
C ARG A 11 -9.77 -7.72 -13.16
N ARG A 12 -8.56 -8.15 -13.53
CA ARG A 12 -7.52 -8.53 -12.55
C ARG A 12 -7.10 -7.35 -11.70
N ASP A 13 -6.95 -6.18 -12.31
CA ASP A 13 -6.58 -4.95 -11.61
C ASP A 13 -7.66 -4.58 -10.59
N GLN A 14 -8.94 -4.68 -10.94
CA GLN A 14 -10.05 -4.44 -10.01
C GLN A 14 -10.04 -5.42 -8.82
N VAL A 15 -9.85 -6.72 -9.07
CA VAL A 15 -9.78 -7.73 -7.98
C VAL A 15 -8.58 -7.44 -7.07
N THR A 16 -7.42 -7.13 -7.67
CA THR A 16 -6.20 -6.79 -6.93
C THR A 16 -6.37 -5.50 -6.10
N ASN A 17 -7.03 -4.49 -6.67
CA ASN A 17 -7.32 -3.24 -5.97
C ASN A 17 -8.23 -3.46 -4.76
N VAL A 18 -9.21 -4.36 -4.85
CA VAL A 18 -10.03 -4.75 -3.69
C VAL A 18 -9.17 -5.38 -2.59
N VAL A 19 -8.28 -6.31 -2.94
CA VAL A 19 -7.36 -6.93 -1.97
C VAL A 19 -6.46 -5.88 -1.31
N ARG A 20 -5.83 -5.01 -2.10
CA ARG A 20 -4.96 -3.93 -1.62
C ARG A 20 -5.71 -2.97 -0.71
N ARG A 21 -6.91 -2.55 -1.10
CA ARG A 21 -7.74 -1.62 -0.32
C ARG A 21 -8.16 -2.24 1.01
N VAL A 22 -8.60 -3.50 1.01
CA VAL A 22 -8.92 -4.24 2.25
C VAL A 22 -7.70 -4.33 3.15
N TYR A 23 -6.53 -4.70 2.59
CA TYR A 23 -5.29 -4.80 3.36
C TYR A 23 -4.90 -3.47 4.01
N LEU A 24 -4.78 -2.40 3.22
CA LEU A 24 -4.34 -1.09 3.69
C LEU A 24 -5.31 -0.50 4.74
N ASN A 25 -6.62 -0.60 4.51
CA ASN A 25 -7.61 -0.11 5.48
C ASN A 25 -7.62 -0.94 6.77
N ALA A 26 -7.49 -2.27 6.68
CA ALA A 26 -7.44 -3.13 7.87
C ALA A 26 -6.20 -2.86 8.71
N VAL A 27 -5.03 -2.74 8.08
CA VAL A 27 -3.75 -2.47 8.75
C VAL A 27 -3.72 -1.04 9.32
N ALA A 28 -4.34 -0.06 8.66
CA ALA A 28 -4.47 1.30 9.19
C ALA A 28 -5.23 1.33 10.53
N ILE A 29 -6.23 0.46 10.71
CA ILE A 29 -7.04 0.38 11.94
C ILE A 29 -6.36 -0.52 12.99
N ARG A 30 -5.82 -1.66 12.58
CA ARG A 30 -5.17 -2.63 13.47
C ARG A 30 -3.91 -3.18 12.78
N PRO A 31 -2.72 -2.59 13.00
CA PRO A 31 -1.51 -2.95 12.24
C PRO A 31 -1.12 -4.44 12.28
N GLN A 32 -1.41 -5.11 13.39
CA GLN A 32 -1.10 -6.54 13.58
C GLN A 32 -2.18 -7.50 13.05
N ILE A 33 -3.26 -7.00 12.43
CA ILE A 33 -4.27 -7.88 11.82
C ILE A 33 -3.67 -8.63 10.63
N LYS A 34 -4.03 -9.90 10.51
CA LYS A 34 -3.58 -10.80 9.44
C LYS A 34 -4.70 -10.96 8.43
N LEU A 35 -4.42 -10.66 7.16
CA LEU A 35 -5.31 -10.88 6.04
C LEU A 35 -4.95 -12.19 5.34
N SER A 36 -5.91 -13.11 5.25
CA SER A 36 -5.75 -14.36 4.51
C SER A 36 -6.86 -14.51 3.47
N ALA A 37 -6.61 -15.32 2.44
CA ALA A 37 -7.58 -15.57 1.38
C ALA A 37 -7.56 -17.04 0.97
N ALA A 38 -8.76 -17.62 0.78
CA ALA A 38 -8.94 -18.92 0.13
C ALA A 38 -8.96 -18.72 -1.39
N LEU A 39 -7.95 -19.26 -2.08
CA LEU A 39 -7.63 -18.90 -3.46
C LEU A 39 -7.90 -20.04 -4.43
N ILE A 40 -8.21 -19.72 -5.67
CA ILE A 40 -8.56 -20.71 -6.68
C ILE A 40 -7.32 -21.47 -7.15
N ALA A 41 -7.43 -22.80 -7.16
CA ALA A 41 -6.44 -23.75 -7.69
C ALA A 41 -7.13 -24.78 -8.61
N PHE A 42 -7.93 -24.29 -9.56
CA PHE A 42 -8.60 -25.12 -10.57
C PHE A 42 -7.59 -25.71 -11.56
N GLY A 43 -7.94 -26.87 -12.11
CA GLY A 43 -7.06 -27.60 -13.05
C GLY A 43 -5.70 -27.97 -12.45
N GLY A 44 -4.74 -28.22 -13.35
CA GLY A 44 -3.33 -28.41 -13.01
C GLY A 44 -2.66 -27.09 -12.61
N GLY A 45 -1.70 -27.18 -11.68
CA GLY A 45 -0.92 -26.03 -11.24
C GLY A 45 0.10 -25.62 -12.29
N PRO A 46 0.56 -24.35 -12.28
CA PRO A 46 1.63 -23.91 -13.15
C PRO A 46 2.93 -24.66 -12.80
N THR A 47 3.71 -24.99 -13.82
CA THR A 47 5.02 -25.65 -13.67
C THR A 47 6.20 -24.74 -14.01
N THR A 48 5.90 -23.57 -14.56
CA THR A 48 6.87 -22.50 -14.86
C THR A 48 6.22 -21.13 -14.60
N GLU A 49 7.04 -20.10 -14.37
CA GLU A 49 6.58 -18.71 -14.26
C GLU A 49 5.68 -18.28 -15.42
N ALA A 50 6.10 -18.58 -16.66
CA ALA A 50 5.35 -18.22 -17.87
C ALA A 50 3.95 -18.86 -17.92
N SER A 51 3.78 -20.05 -17.33
CA SER A 51 2.51 -20.77 -17.31
C SER A 51 1.49 -20.20 -16.32
N TRP A 52 1.87 -19.28 -15.42
CA TRP A 52 0.96 -18.63 -14.47
C TRP A 52 -0.23 -17.97 -15.16
N SER A 53 0.04 -17.25 -16.26
CA SER A 53 -1.00 -16.55 -17.03
C SER A 53 -2.05 -17.49 -17.65
N SER A 54 -1.71 -18.78 -17.81
CA SER A 54 -2.61 -19.82 -18.32
C SER A 54 -3.36 -20.56 -17.21
N ALA A 55 -3.04 -20.32 -15.94
CA ALA A 55 -3.77 -20.89 -14.81
C ALA A 55 -5.17 -20.29 -14.73
N GLU A 56 -6.17 -21.12 -14.43
CA GLU A 56 -7.56 -20.66 -14.31
C GLU A 56 -7.73 -19.60 -13.20
N ALA A 57 -6.89 -19.65 -12.16
CA ALA A 57 -6.81 -18.60 -11.15
C ALA A 57 -6.60 -17.22 -11.79
N TYR A 58 -5.69 -17.12 -12.76
CA TYR A 58 -5.32 -15.88 -13.41
C TYR A 58 -6.31 -15.43 -14.50
N TRP A 59 -6.65 -16.30 -15.45
CA TRP A 59 -7.42 -15.89 -16.63
C TRP A 59 -8.94 -16.01 -16.48
N ARG A 60 -9.43 -16.93 -15.63
CA ARG A 60 -10.86 -17.25 -15.52
C ARG A 60 -11.54 -16.49 -14.39
N VAL A 61 -10.87 -16.41 -13.24
CA VAL A 61 -11.40 -15.78 -12.01
C VAL A 61 -10.62 -14.53 -11.59
N TYR A 62 -9.57 -14.18 -12.35
CA TYR A 62 -8.83 -12.92 -12.20
C TYR A 62 -8.15 -12.73 -10.83
N GLN A 63 -7.76 -13.84 -10.18
CA GLN A 63 -7.03 -13.87 -8.93
C GLN A 63 -5.53 -13.98 -9.21
N ASP A 64 -4.84 -12.84 -9.32
CA ASP A 64 -3.38 -12.80 -9.43
C ASP A 64 -2.70 -12.93 -8.06
N TRP A 65 -3.02 -14.00 -7.34
CA TRP A 65 -2.58 -14.15 -5.95
C TRP A 65 -1.07 -14.28 -5.80
N ARG A 66 -0.38 -14.74 -6.84
CA ARG A 66 1.10 -14.76 -6.91
C ARG A 66 1.65 -13.35 -6.72
N ALA A 67 1.11 -12.39 -7.49
CA ALA A 67 1.48 -10.99 -7.37
C ALA A 67 1.07 -10.42 -6.01
N TRP A 68 -0.06 -10.86 -5.42
CA TRP A 68 -0.50 -10.34 -4.11
C TRP A 68 0.46 -10.71 -2.97
N THR A 69 1.05 -11.90 -3.00
CA THR A 69 2.10 -12.30 -2.04
C THR A 69 3.45 -11.65 -2.33
N GLU A 70 3.79 -11.45 -3.60
CA GLU A 70 5.02 -10.75 -4.02
C GLU A 70 4.99 -9.26 -3.65
N GLU A 71 3.87 -8.61 -3.93
CA GLU A 71 3.59 -7.24 -3.55
C GLU A 71 3.47 -7.12 -2.03
N GLY A 72 2.85 -8.10 -1.36
CA GLY A 72 2.69 -8.12 0.09
C GLY A 72 1.34 -7.60 0.58
N ILE A 73 0.34 -7.53 -0.29
CA ILE A 73 -1.05 -7.13 0.06
C ILE A 73 -1.89 -8.30 0.59
N LEU A 74 -1.28 -9.46 0.81
CA LEU A 74 -1.90 -10.65 1.41
C LEU A 74 -0.92 -11.33 2.38
N ASP A 75 -1.32 -11.52 3.64
CA ASP A 75 -0.43 -12.11 4.66
C ASP A 75 -0.31 -13.62 4.52
N VAL A 76 -1.42 -14.30 4.24
CA VAL A 76 -1.47 -15.74 4.05
C VAL A 76 -2.27 -16.09 2.80
N ALA A 77 -1.59 -16.59 1.78
CA ALA A 77 -2.24 -17.21 0.64
C ALA A 77 -2.63 -18.65 0.97
N ALA A 78 -3.92 -18.99 0.82
CA ALA A 78 -4.43 -20.34 1.00
C ALA A 78 -5.08 -20.92 -0.27
N PRO A 79 -4.29 -21.35 -1.28
CA PRO A 79 -4.81 -22.03 -2.45
C PRO A 79 -5.63 -23.28 -2.08
N MET A 80 -6.83 -23.39 -2.64
CA MET A 80 -7.78 -24.50 -2.44
C MET A 80 -7.42 -25.68 -3.35
N ILE A 81 -6.38 -26.42 -3.00
CA ILE A 81 -5.83 -27.56 -3.77
C ILE A 81 -6.71 -28.81 -3.58
N TYR A 82 -7.98 -28.69 -3.99
CA TYR A 82 -8.99 -29.74 -3.77
C TYR A 82 -8.87 -30.80 -4.86
N LYS A 83 -8.02 -31.79 -4.61
CA LYS A 83 -7.63 -32.84 -5.57
C LYS A 83 -7.70 -34.21 -4.90
N ALA A 84 -8.31 -35.15 -5.61
CA ALA A 84 -8.47 -36.52 -5.15
C ALA A 84 -7.13 -37.29 -5.26
N GLU A 85 -6.60 -37.72 -4.13
CA GLU A 85 -5.33 -38.43 -3.99
C GLU A 85 -5.36 -39.81 -4.66
N HIS A 86 -6.51 -40.48 -4.58
CA HIS A 86 -6.73 -41.83 -5.13
C HIS A 86 -6.86 -41.87 -6.66
N SER A 87 -6.97 -40.70 -7.31
CA SER A 87 -7.05 -40.61 -8.76
C SER A 87 -5.67 -40.35 -9.38
N SER A 88 -5.19 -41.28 -10.20
CA SER A 88 -3.91 -41.16 -10.89
C SER A 88 -3.86 -39.99 -11.89
N THR A 89 -5.00 -39.50 -12.34
CA THR A 89 -5.10 -38.35 -13.27
C THR A 89 -5.23 -37.01 -12.56
N ILE A 90 -5.77 -37.00 -11.33
CA ILE A 90 -6.00 -35.77 -10.55
C ILE A 90 -4.86 -35.50 -9.56
N ARG A 91 -4.28 -36.55 -8.95
CA ARG A 91 -3.16 -36.41 -8.00
C ARG A 91 -2.00 -35.55 -8.53
N PRO A 92 -1.53 -35.69 -9.80
CA PRO A 92 -0.44 -34.86 -10.29
C PRO A 92 -0.73 -33.36 -10.22
N GLN A 93 -2.00 -32.95 -10.32
CA GLN A 93 -2.41 -31.55 -10.18
C GLN A 93 -2.22 -31.04 -8.75
N TRP A 94 -2.42 -31.89 -7.74
CA TRP A 94 -2.12 -31.53 -6.36
C TRP A 94 -0.63 -31.28 -6.19
N ASP A 95 0.21 -32.16 -6.73
CA ASP A 95 1.67 -32.07 -6.61
C ASP A 95 2.18 -30.78 -7.29
N GLN A 96 1.64 -30.42 -8.47
CA GLN A 96 1.93 -29.15 -9.16
C GLN A 96 1.56 -27.92 -8.33
N TRP A 97 0.33 -27.87 -7.79
CA TRP A 97 -0.10 -26.72 -6.98
C TRP A 97 0.63 -26.64 -5.64
N SER A 98 0.98 -27.77 -5.02
CA SER A 98 1.80 -27.83 -3.80
C SER A 98 3.18 -27.21 -4.06
N GLU A 99 3.82 -27.62 -5.15
CA GLU A 99 5.13 -27.09 -5.56
C GLU A 99 5.06 -25.58 -5.82
N TRP A 100 4.08 -25.15 -6.63
CA TRP A 100 3.85 -23.75 -6.93
C TRP A 100 3.59 -22.92 -5.66
N THR A 101 2.72 -23.38 -4.76
CA THR A 101 2.37 -22.66 -3.53
C THR A 101 3.57 -22.45 -2.61
N LYS A 102 4.45 -23.46 -2.47
CA LYS A 102 5.66 -23.33 -1.64
C LYS A 102 6.66 -22.32 -2.21
N ASN A 103 6.77 -22.24 -3.54
CA ASN A 103 7.75 -21.39 -4.21
C ASN A 103 7.31 -19.91 -4.33
N HIS A 104 6.05 -19.58 -4.01
CA HIS A 104 5.47 -18.24 -4.21
C HIS A 104 4.95 -17.63 -2.90
N ALA A 105 5.60 -17.94 -1.78
CA ALA A 105 5.34 -17.27 -0.51
C ALA A 105 5.96 -15.87 -0.44
N TYR A 106 7.10 -15.65 -1.12
CA TYR A 106 7.90 -14.42 -1.05
C TYR A 106 8.18 -14.00 0.42
N ASN A 107 7.94 -12.74 0.78
CA ASN A 107 8.05 -12.25 2.15
C ASN A 107 6.71 -12.34 2.90
N ARG A 108 5.88 -13.32 2.56
CA ARG A 108 4.57 -13.63 3.14
C ARG A 108 4.49 -15.12 3.46
N SER A 109 3.33 -15.58 3.94
CA SER A 109 3.11 -17.00 4.24
C SER A 109 2.16 -17.65 3.24
N THR A 110 2.29 -18.97 3.10
CA THR A 110 1.29 -19.79 2.40
C THR A 110 0.80 -20.90 3.30
N MET A 111 -0.44 -21.32 3.10
CA MET A 111 -1.00 -22.54 3.68
C MET A 111 -1.69 -23.34 2.58
N MET A 112 -1.64 -24.66 2.64
CA MET A 112 -2.31 -25.48 1.63
C MET A 112 -3.75 -25.81 2.03
N GLY A 113 -4.72 -25.33 1.25
CA GLY A 113 -6.11 -25.73 1.37
C GLY A 113 -6.32 -27.17 0.88
N GLN A 114 -6.52 -28.09 1.82
CA GLN A 114 -6.78 -29.51 1.58
C GLN A 114 -8.27 -29.76 1.36
N GLY A 115 -8.60 -30.35 0.20
CA GLY A 115 -9.96 -30.80 -0.11
C GLY A 115 -10.22 -32.14 0.53
N ALA A 116 -10.37 -32.17 1.85
CA ALA A 116 -10.58 -33.41 2.59
C ALA A 116 -11.87 -34.11 2.13
N PHE A 117 -12.91 -33.34 1.77
CA PHE A 117 -14.18 -33.83 1.23
C PHE A 117 -14.11 -34.60 -0.11
N VAL A 118 -12.96 -34.60 -0.81
CA VAL A 118 -12.75 -35.41 -2.02
C VAL A 118 -11.79 -36.58 -1.80
N ASN A 119 -11.43 -36.84 -0.55
CA ASN A 119 -10.48 -37.87 -0.16
C ASN A 119 -11.04 -38.77 0.94
N ALA A 120 -10.65 -40.05 0.93
CA ALA A 120 -10.69 -40.82 2.17
C ALA A 120 -9.57 -40.33 3.11
N ILE A 121 -9.65 -40.65 4.40
CA ILE A 121 -8.66 -40.22 5.41
C ILE A 121 -7.23 -40.60 4.98
N GLU A 122 -7.02 -41.79 4.42
CA GLU A 122 -5.72 -42.25 3.94
C GLU A 122 -5.14 -41.30 2.88
N GLY A 123 -5.98 -40.75 2.00
CA GLY A 123 -5.56 -39.78 0.98
C GLY A 123 -5.20 -38.42 1.58
N THR A 124 -6.02 -37.93 2.51
CA THR A 124 -5.77 -36.66 3.20
C THR A 124 -4.44 -36.71 3.97
N LEU A 125 -4.16 -37.77 4.73
CA LEU A 125 -2.88 -37.89 5.48
C LEU A 125 -1.66 -37.85 4.55
N ARG A 126 -1.73 -38.52 3.40
CA ARG A 126 -0.64 -38.53 2.40
C ARG A 126 -0.40 -37.13 1.81
N GLN A 127 -1.46 -36.39 1.51
CA GLN A 127 -1.35 -35.01 1.02
C GLN A 127 -0.75 -34.10 2.10
N VAL A 128 -1.17 -34.23 3.36
CA VAL A 128 -0.62 -33.41 4.45
C VAL A 128 0.87 -33.72 4.67
N ARG A 129 1.30 -34.98 4.64
CA ARG A 129 2.74 -35.31 4.72
C ARG A 129 3.53 -34.64 3.59
N ARG A 130 3.05 -34.71 2.35
CA ARG A 130 3.69 -34.02 1.22
C ARG A 130 3.62 -32.50 1.31
N ALA A 131 2.62 -31.93 2.01
CA ALA A 131 2.55 -30.49 2.21
C ALA A 131 3.73 -30.00 3.07
N PHE A 132 4.15 -30.79 4.06
CA PHE A 132 5.27 -30.47 4.95
C PHE A 132 6.65 -30.89 4.45
N THR A 133 6.76 -31.56 3.29
CA THR A 133 8.06 -31.72 2.63
C THR A 133 8.45 -30.43 1.92
N PRO A 134 9.75 -30.07 1.81
CA PRO A 134 10.16 -28.93 1.01
C PRO A 134 9.76 -29.11 -0.46
N SER A 135 9.65 -27.99 -1.17
CA SER A 135 9.62 -27.96 -2.63
C SER A 135 10.99 -28.36 -3.21
N SER A 136 11.06 -28.53 -4.53
CA SER A 136 12.35 -28.79 -5.20
C SER A 136 13.37 -27.66 -5.03
N ALA A 137 12.90 -26.44 -4.76
CA ALA A 137 13.73 -25.27 -4.43
C ALA A 137 14.02 -25.11 -2.92
N GLY A 138 13.57 -26.04 -2.07
CA GLY A 138 13.82 -26.02 -0.63
C GLY A 138 12.84 -25.16 0.17
N HIS A 139 11.74 -24.68 -0.44
CA HIS A 139 10.76 -23.84 0.23
C HIS A 139 9.65 -24.65 0.92
N PHE A 140 9.09 -24.10 1.99
CA PHE A 140 8.06 -24.74 2.81
C PHE A 140 6.77 -23.92 2.81
N THR A 141 5.65 -24.60 3.06
CA THR A 141 4.40 -23.94 3.43
C THR A 141 4.34 -23.78 4.95
N SER A 142 3.63 -22.77 5.45
CA SER A 142 3.48 -22.54 6.90
C SER A 142 2.45 -23.47 7.54
N GLY A 143 1.62 -24.18 6.76
CA GLY A 143 0.64 -25.11 7.29
C GLY A 143 -0.37 -25.61 6.26
N VAL A 144 -1.42 -26.26 6.77
CA VAL A 144 -2.54 -26.80 5.98
C VAL A 144 -3.88 -26.35 6.56
N ILE A 145 -4.89 -26.20 5.70
CA ILE A 145 -6.27 -25.85 6.07
C ILE A 145 -7.18 -26.94 5.50
N PHE A 146 -8.05 -27.55 6.30
CA PHE A 146 -8.94 -28.60 5.83
C PHE A 146 -10.32 -28.05 5.49
N PHE A 147 -10.78 -28.28 4.26
CA PHE A 147 -12.16 -28.08 3.86
C PHE A 147 -12.88 -29.44 3.79
N SER A 148 -13.89 -29.72 4.61
CA SER A 148 -14.42 -28.92 5.73
C SER A 148 -14.64 -29.77 6.97
N MET A 149 -14.89 -29.15 8.13
CA MET A 149 -15.25 -29.89 9.35
C MET A 149 -16.59 -30.64 9.22
N ALA A 150 -17.51 -30.17 8.38
CA ALA A 150 -18.82 -30.80 8.17
C ALA A 150 -18.73 -32.01 7.23
N THR A 151 -17.84 -31.96 6.24
CA THR A 151 -17.59 -33.02 5.26
C THR A 151 -16.08 -33.25 5.13
N PRO A 152 -15.45 -33.95 6.09
CA PRO A 152 -14.00 -34.06 6.17
C PRO A 152 -13.44 -35.24 5.38
N ASP A 153 -14.27 -36.06 4.77
CA ASP A 153 -13.86 -37.19 3.94
C ASP A 153 -15.01 -37.69 3.04
N VAL A 154 -14.67 -38.55 2.07
CA VAL A 154 -15.62 -39.22 1.18
C VAL A 154 -15.32 -40.71 1.10
N ALA A 155 -16.35 -41.51 0.81
CA ALA A 155 -16.17 -42.91 0.51
C ALA A 155 -15.41 -43.11 -0.82
N VAL A 156 -14.46 -44.04 -0.83
CA VAL A 156 -13.65 -44.39 -2.00
C VAL A 156 -13.75 -45.90 -2.22
N THR A 157 -14.28 -46.30 -3.38
CA THR A 157 -14.29 -47.70 -3.81
C THR A 157 -12.92 -48.09 -4.34
N ALA A 158 -12.49 -49.34 -4.07
CA ALA A 158 -11.17 -49.83 -4.45
C ALA A 158 -10.02 -48.84 -4.13
N ASN A 159 -10.00 -48.31 -2.89
CA ASN A 159 -9.03 -47.31 -2.47
C ASN A 159 -7.60 -47.88 -2.53
N PRO A 160 -6.71 -47.36 -3.40
CA PRO A 160 -5.34 -47.90 -3.52
C PRO A 160 -4.52 -47.70 -2.23
N PHE A 161 -4.96 -46.83 -1.33
CA PHE A 161 -4.26 -46.51 -0.08
C PHE A 161 -4.91 -47.09 1.16
N SER A 162 -5.98 -47.88 1.03
CA SER A 162 -6.51 -48.62 2.18
C SER A 162 -5.48 -49.64 2.70
N ILE A 163 -5.67 -50.12 3.92
CA ILE A 163 -4.83 -51.16 4.52
C ILE A 163 -5.73 -52.36 4.88
N PRO A 164 -5.60 -53.51 4.17
CA PRO A 164 -4.78 -53.75 2.98
C PRO A 164 -5.23 -52.93 1.74
N PRO A 165 -4.41 -52.78 0.68
CA PRO A 165 -4.75 -51.99 -0.51
C PRO A 165 -5.97 -52.46 -1.29
N ASN A 166 -6.57 -51.53 -2.06
CA ASN A 166 -7.70 -51.73 -2.97
C ASN A 166 -9.01 -52.18 -2.30
N GLN A 167 -9.20 -51.86 -1.02
CA GLN A 167 -10.44 -52.10 -0.29
C GLN A 167 -11.36 -50.89 -0.36
N SER A 168 -12.67 -51.11 -0.23
CA SER A 168 -13.63 -50.02 -0.11
C SER A 168 -13.47 -49.31 1.24
N THR A 169 -13.33 -47.99 1.20
CA THR A 169 -13.23 -47.14 2.39
C THR A 169 -14.50 -46.30 2.52
N PRO A 170 -15.26 -46.39 3.62
CA PRO A 170 -16.43 -45.54 3.84
C PRO A 170 -16.03 -44.12 4.27
N ALA A 171 -16.95 -43.16 4.19
CA ALA A 171 -16.83 -41.89 4.89
C ALA A 171 -17.00 -42.11 6.41
N ARG A 172 -16.26 -41.33 7.22
CA ARG A 172 -16.06 -41.57 8.65
C ARG A 172 -16.25 -40.33 9.51
N GLY A 173 -16.18 -39.13 8.93
CA GLY A 173 -16.48 -37.88 9.63
C GLY A 173 -15.32 -37.31 10.43
N PHE A 174 -15.58 -36.18 11.09
CA PHE A 174 -14.55 -35.27 11.61
C PHE A 174 -13.67 -35.91 12.68
N PHE A 175 -14.28 -36.58 13.66
CA PHE A 175 -13.53 -37.17 14.76
C PHE A 175 -12.57 -38.28 14.29
N GLU A 176 -12.89 -38.97 13.20
CA GLU A 176 -12.01 -39.97 12.63
C GLU A 176 -10.85 -39.35 11.86
N LEU A 177 -11.10 -38.30 11.06
CA LEU A 177 -10.00 -37.55 10.43
C LEU A 177 -9.06 -36.96 11.49
N ALA A 178 -9.61 -36.35 12.55
CA ALA A 178 -8.84 -35.79 13.64
C ALA A 178 -7.97 -36.85 14.33
N SER A 179 -8.54 -38.03 14.62
CA SER A 179 -7.80 -39.17 15.16
C SER A 179 -6.69 -39.63 14.22
N GLY A 180 -6.95 -39.73 12.91
CA GLY A 180 -5.94 -40.10 11.93
C GLY A 180 -4.78 -39.12 11.88
N LEU A 181 -5.04 -37.82 11.97
CA LEU A 181 -4.02 -36.77 11.95
C LEU A 181 -3.13 -36.78 13.20
N THR A 182 -3.70 -37.00 14.39
CA THR A 182 -2.97 -36.88 15.67
C THR A 182 -2.43 -38.20 16.20
N THR A 183 -3.01 -39.34 15.80
CA THR A 183 -2.64 -40.67 16.30
C THR A 183 -2.20 -41.66 15.22
N GLY A 184 -2.42 -41.32 13.94
CA GLY A 184 -2.21 -42.23 12.80
C GLY A 184 -3.22 -43.37 12.70
N ARG A 185 -4.24 -43.38 13.58
CA ARG A 185 -5.21 -44.47 13.74
C ARG A 185 -6.65 -43.96 13.84
N SER A 186 -7.60 -44.87 13.66
CA SER A 186 -9.01 -44.60 13.98
C SER A 186 -9.22 -44.25 15.45
N ARG A 187 -10.37 -43.67 15.76
CA ARG A 187 -10.75 -43.22 17.11
C ARG A 187 -10.73 -44.34 18.15
N ASP A 188 -11.04 -45.56 17.75
CA ASP A 188 -10.98 -46.76 18.60
C ASP A 188 -9.57 -47.39 18.66
N GLY A 189 -8.61 -46.83 17.93
CA GLY A 189 -7.22 -47.29 17.86
C GLY A 189 -7.00 -48.57 17.05
N THR A 190 -8.04 -49.15 16.43
CA THR A 190 -7.95 -50.48 15.80
C THR A 190 -7.54 -50.43 14.33
N ARG A 191 -7.87 -49.35 13.61
CA ARG A 191 -7.61 -49.21 12.17
C ARG A 191 -6.43 -48.31 11.91
N LEU A 192 -5.59 -48.73 10.97
CA LEU A 192 -4.49 -47.94 10.42
C LEU A 192 -4.96 -47.18 9.18
N TYR A 193 -4.54 -45.92 9.06
CA TYR A 193 -4.74 -45.11 7.84
C TYR A 193 -3.45 -44.95 7.02
N GLU A 194 -2.31 -45.26 7.61
CA GLU A 194 -1.00 -45.26 6.98
C GLU A 194 -0.20 -46.47 7.48
N ASP A 195 0.82 -46.87 6.71
CA ASP A 195 1.76 -47.92 7.12
C ASP A 195 2.67 -47.40 8.24
N PRO A 196 2.62 -47.95 9.46
CA PRO A 196 3.44 -47.49 10.58
C PRO A 196 4.94 -47.71 10.37
N SER A 197 5.35 -48.60 9.46
CA SER A 197 6.77 -48.80 9.13
C SER A 197 7.33 -47.64 8.30
N ALA A 198 6.50 -47.09 7.39
CA ALA A 198 6.85 -45.91 6.60
C ALA A 198 6.62 -44.61 7.37
N ASN A 199 5.58 -44.58 8.21
CA ASN A 199 5.09 -43.41 8.91
C ASN A 199 4.90 -43.72 10.41
N PRO A 200 6.00 -43.88 11.18
CA PRO A 200 5.93 -44.29 12.58
C PRO A 200 5.37 -43.20 13.52
N VAL A 201 5.40 -41.93 13.08
CA VAL A 201 4.92 -40.78 13.85
C VAL A 201 3.71 -40.17 13.14
N PRO A 202 2.60 -39.90 13.85
CA PRO A 202 1.45 -39.17 13.30
C PRO A 202 1.84 -37.80 12.76
N VAL A 203 1.03 -37.27 11.83
CA VAL A 203 1.31 -36.00 11.16
C VAL A 203 1.36 -34.84 12.15
N PHE A 204 0.43 -34.82 13.11
CA PHE A 204 0.36 -33.83 14.19
C PHE A 204 0.48 -34.53 15.55
N ALA A 205 1.63 -35.16 15.79
CA ALA A 205 1.94 -35.79 17.07
C ALA A 205 2.23 -34.77 18.18
N ASP A 206 2.73 -33.59 17.80
CA ASP A 206 3.09 -32.50 18.69
C ASP A 206 2.14 -31.31 18.54
N GLU A 207 2.10 -30.46 19.58
CA GLU A 207 1.38 -29.18 19.50
C GLU A 207 1.99 -28.27 18.44
N ALA A 208 1.13 -27.66 17.61
CA ALA A 208 1.56 -26.72 16.59
C ALA A 208 1.69 -25.31 17.17
N PHE A 209 2.82 -24.64 16.92
CA PHE A 209 3.00 -23.23 17.20
C PHE A 209 2.57 -22.38 16.01
N VAL A 210 2.00 -21.21 16.28
CA VAL A 210 1.71 -20.22 15.23
C VAL A 210 3.02 -19.53 14.85
N PRO A 211 3.49 -19.67 13.59
CA PRO A 211 4.72 -18.99 13.17
C PRO A 211 4.58 -17.47 13.32
N ASP A 212 5.66 -16.81 13.74
CA ASP A 212 5.71 -15.36 13.74
C ASP A 212 5.66 -14.82 12.30
N MET A 213 5.07 -13.64 12.12
CA MET A 213 5.05 -12.89 10.87
C MET A 213 5.80 -11.59 11.12
N PRO A 214 7.12 -11.52 10.86
CA PRO A 214 7.96 -10.38 11.23
C PRO A 214 7.45 -9.05 10.68
N TRP A 215 6.85 -9.05 9.48
CA TRP A 215 6.24 -7.86 8.87
C TRP A 215 5.00 -7.34 9.61
N LYS A 216 4.48 -8.09 10.60
CA LYS A 216 3.40 -7.67 11.51
C LYS A 216 3.91 -7.43 12.93
N SER A 217 4.77 -8.29 13.45
CA SER A 217 5.25 -8.22 14.83
C SER A 217 6.25 -7.09 15.03
N ILE A 218 7.18 -6.91 14.09
CA ILE A 218 8.25 -5.89 14.13
C ILE A 218 8.42 -5.31 12.71
N PRO A 219 7.43 -4.52 12.22
CA PRO A 219 7.45 -4.02 10.86
C PRO A 219 8.62 -3.05 10.64
N ALA A 220 9.44 -3.33 9.62
CA ALA A 220 10.51 -2.45 9.14
C ALA A 220 10.07 -1.53 7.98
N ALA A 221 8.82 -1.66 7.54
CA ALA A 221 8.29 -0.93 6.39
C ALA A 221 6.96 -0.26 6.73
N GLY A 222 6.69 0.86 6.07
CA GLY A 222 5.42 1.58 6.14
C GLY A 222 4.57 1.36 4.90
N HIS A 223 3.41 2.00 4.87
CA HIS A 223 2.46 1.92 3.78
C HIS A 223 1.88 3.30 3.46
N LEU A 224 1.39 3.48 2.23
CA LEU A 224 0.74 4.70 1.78
C LEU A 224 -0.56 4.36 1.06
N MET A 225 -1.62 5.13 1.31
CA MET A 225 -2.87 5.04 0.58
C MET A 225 -3.52 6.41 0.39
N GLY A 226 -4.44 6.51 -0.56
CA GLY A 226 -5.26 7.70 -0.71
C GLY A 226 -6.23 7.61 -1.88
N PHE A 227 -6.87 8.74 -2.17
CA PHE A 227 -7.74 8.92 -3.32
C PHE A 227 -7.19 9.97 -4.27
N VAL A 228 -7.41 9.78 -5.57
CA VAL A 228 -7.07 10.76 -6.60
C VAL A 228 -8.33 11.40 -7.17
N ARG A 229 -8.34 12.73 -7.22
CA ARG A 229 -9.35 13.55 -7.87
C ARG A 229 -8.71 14.48 -8.90
N ASP A 230 -9.43 14.75 -9.98
CA ASP A 230 -9.04 15.75 -10.99
C ASP A 230 -9.30 17.17 -10.49
N GLU A 231 -8.97 18.17 -11.31
CA GLU A 231 -9.14 19.60 -11.01
C GLU A 231 -10.61 19.98 -10.74
N ALA A 232 -11.57 19.21 -11.26
CA ALA A 232 -13.00 19.42 -11.01
C ALA A 232 -13.50 18.63 -9.78
N GLY A 233 -12.61 17.99 -9.02
CA GLY A 233 -12.93 17.17 -7.86
C GLY A 233 -13.52 15.79 -8.21
N ARG A 234 -13.53 15.41 -9.49
CA ARG A 234 -14.07 14.11 -9.95
C ARG A 234 -13.03 13.02 -9.73
N VAL A 235 -13.50 11.81 -9.46
CA VAL A 235 -12.61 10.65 -9.28
C VAL A 235 -11.80 10.37 -10.55
N VAL A 236 -10.52 10.07 -10.39
CA VAL A 236 -9.67 9.59 -11.49
C VAL A 236 -9.72 8.06 -11.48
N ASP A 237 -10.44 7.47 -12.44
CA ASP A 237 -10.45 6.03 -12.68
C ASP A 237 -9.36 5.64 -13.70
N ALA A 238 -8.75 4.48 -13.49
CA ALA A 238 -7.73 3.88 -14.37
C ALA A 238 -6.51 4.79 -14.65
N GLY A 239 -6.28 5.83 -13.86
CA GLY A 239 -5.08 6.65 -13.92
C GLY A 239 -3.89 5.91 -13.32
N SER A 240 -2.75 5.90 -14.04
CA SER A 240 -1.52 5.29 -13.52
C SER A 240 -0.97 6.13 -12.37
N VAL A 241 -0.50 5.46 -11.33
CA VAL A 241 0.08 6.10 -10.14
C VAL A 241 1.48 5.58 -9.91
N SER A 242 2.40 6.48 -9.59
CA SER A 242 3.72 6.18 -9.08
C SER A 242 3.88 6.82 -7.71
N ILE A 243 4.22 6.01 -6.71
CA ILE A 243 4.62 6.46 -5.37
C ILE A 243 6.13 6.28 -5.29
N ALA A 244 6.89 7.37 -5.12
CA ALA A 244 8.35 7.33 -5.13
C ALA A 244 8.94 8.09 -3.93
N ARG A 245 9.89 7.47 -3.24
CA ARG A 245 10.66 8.11 -2.17
C ARG A 245 11.53 9.19 -2.81
N VAL A 246 11.58 10.37 -2.20
CA VAL A 246 12.53 11.40 -2.60
C VAL A 246 13.95 11.03 -2.15
N GLU A 247 14.96 11.60 -2.81
CA GLU A 247 16.33 11.43 -2.38
C GLU A 247 16.53 12.05 -0.99
N GLU A 248 17.13 11.28 -0.08
CA GLU A 248 17.46 11.68 1.28
C GLU A 248 18.87 11.19 1.59
N ASP A 249 19.56 11.84 2.54
CA ASP A 249 20.94 11.49 2.92
C ASP A 249 21.04 10.07 3.51
N GLU A 250 19.98 9.63 4.20
CA GLU A 250 19.92 8.30 4.81
C GLU A 250 19.44 7.25 3.80
N ALA A 251 20.20 6.14 3.73
CA ALA A 251 19.85 4.99 2.92
C ALA A 251 18.55 4.33 3.43
N PRO A 252 17.68 3.86 2.53
CA PRO A 252 16.40 3.28 2.93
C PRO A 252 16.60 1.94 3.66
N GLU A 253 15.85 1.74 4.74
CA GLU A 253 15.90 0.51 5.55
C GLU A 253 15.39 -0.74 4.80
N THR A 254 14.57 -0.54 3.76
CA THR A 254 14.08 -1.60 2.89
C THR A 254 14.33 -1.26 1.43
N THR A 255 14.30 -2.27 0.55
CA THR A 255 14.61 -2.10 -0.86
C THR A 255 13.50 -1.42 -1.67
N ARG A 256 12.27 -1.36 -1.13
CA ARG A 256 11.12 -0.83 -1.86
C ARG A 256 10.93 0.64 -1.57
N THR A 257 11.47 1.47 -2.46
CA THR A 257 11.35 2.93 -2.42
C THR A 257 10.44 3.49 -3.50
N ASN A 258 9.94 2.63 -4.39
CA ASN A 258 9.01 3.01 -5.45
C ASN A 258 7.98 1.91 -5.72
N ILE A 259 6.75 2.31 -6.02
CA ILE A 259 5.66 1.43 -6.45
C ILE A 259 4.92 2.10 -7.59
N ALA A 260 4.57 1.31 -8.61
CA ALA A 260 3.64 1.71 -9.65
C ALA A 260 2.32 0.94 -9.50
N GLY A 261 1.21 1.60 -9.80
CA GLY A 261 -0.12 1.02 -9.74
C GLY A 261 -1.11 1.81 -10.59
N VAL A 262 -2.39 1.50 -10.41
CA VAL A 262 -3.50 2.15 -11.11
C VAL A 262 -4.62 2.40 -10.11
N THR A 263 -5.25 3.56 -10.23
CA THR A 263 -6.43 3.90 -9.42
C THR A 263 -7.60 2.95 -9.69
N ASP A 264 -8.37 2.61 -8.64
CA ASP A 264 -9.63 1.89 -8.79
C ASP A 264 -10.77 2.80 -9.29
N GLY A 265 -11.95 2.23 -9.54
CA GLY A 265 -13.12 3.01 -10.00
C GLY A 265 -13.62 4.09 -9.01
N GLY A 266 -13.11 4.11 -7.79
CA GLY A 266 -13.33 5.17 -6.79
C GLY A 266 -12.17 6.16 -6.67
N GLY A 267 -11.13 6.03 -7.48
CA GLY A 267 -9.90 6.83 -7.40
C GLY A 267 -8.91 6.35 -6.34
N PHE A 268 -9.13 5.20 -5.69
CA PHE A 268 -8.23 4.72 -4.64
C PHE A 268 -6.90 4.26 -5.23
N TYR A 269 -5.81 4.60 -4.56
CA TYR A 269 -4.47 4.08 -4.83
C TYR A 269 -3.76 3.71 -3.52
N GLY A 270 -2.71 2.90 -3.61
CA GLY A 270 -1.87 2.61 -2.45
C GLY A 270 -0.65 1.78 -2.77
N GLY A 271 0.25 1.72 -1.79
CA GLY A 271 1.51 0.99 -1.84
C GLY A 271 1.86 0.42 -0.47
N VAL A 272 2.41 -0.79 -0.45
CA VAL A 272 2.78 -1.52 0.77
C VAL A 272 4.28 -1.78 0.84
N ASP A 273 4.75 -2.12 2.03
CA ASP A 273 6.14 -2.34 2.39
C ASP A 273 7.12 -1.29 1.86
N LEU A 274 6.73 -0.01 1.90
CA LEU A 274 7.59 1.12 1.53
C LEU A 274 8.62 1.38 2.64
N ALA A 275 9.86 1.66 2.26
CA ALA A 275 10.86 2.15 3.21
C ALA A 275 10.40 3.45 3.89
N SER A 276 10.83 3.69 5.13
CA SER A 276 10.56 4.98 5.80
C SER A 276 11.20 6.14 5.02
N GLY A 277 10.56 7.31 5.06
CA GLY A 277 11.04 8.53 4.40
C GLY A 277 9.91 9.34 3.77
N HIS A 278 10.26 10.37 3.02
CA HIS A 278 9.31 11.24 2.32
C HIS A 278 9.03 10.74 0.91
N TYR A 279 7.77 10.78 0.52
CA TYR A 279 7.28 10.27 -0.75
C TYR A 279 6.53 11.34 -1.52
N GLN A 280 6.71 11.32 -2.84
CA GLN A 280 5.96 12.10 -3.80
C GLN A 280 5.07 11.16 -4.61
N VAL A 281 3.91 11.65 -5.04
CA VAL A 281 2.97 10.88 -5.86
C VAL A 281 2.84 11.52 -7.22
N THR A 282 3.05 10.72 -8.26
CA THR A 282 2.79 11.09 -9.66
C THR A 282 1.58 10.32 -10.15
N VAL A 283 0.59 11.04 -10.68
CA VAL A 283 -0.61 10.48 -11.30
C VAL A 283 -0.64 10.88 -12.77
N THR A 284 -0.92 9.93 -13.66
CA THR A 284 -1.24 10.21 -15.06
C THR A 284 -2.67 9.76 -15.34
N PRO A 285 -3.66 10.68 -15.32
CA PRO A 285 -5.03 10.36 -15.72
C PRO A 285 -5.07 9.93 -17.19
N VAL A 286 -6.02 9.08 -17.55
CA VAL A 286 -6.16 8.57 -18.93
C VAL A 286 -6.40 9.73 -19.90
N GLY A 287 -5.52 9.85 -20.90
CA GLY A 287 -5.59 10.90 -21.91
C GLY A 287 -5.15 12.29 -21.44
N GLN A 288 -4.52 12.39 -20.27
CA GLN A 288 -4.00 13.65 -19.70
C GLN A 288 -2.50 13.56 -19.41
N PRO A 289 -1.80 14.71 -19.30
CA PRO A 289 -0.40 14.73 -18.87
C PRO A 289 -0.26 14.30 -17.40
N ALA A 290 0.91 13.76 -17.06
CA ALA A 290 1.26 13.43 -15.70
C ALA A 290 1.20 14.67 -14.78
N TYR A 291 0.79 14.45 -13.55
CA TYR A 291 0.76 15.41 -12.46
C TYR A 291 1.57 14.84 -11.30
N THR A 292 2.54 15.61 -10.79
CA THR A 292 3.35 15.22 -9.63
C THR A 292 3.06 16.21 -8.51
N THR A 293 2.73 15.71 -7.32
CA THR A 293 2.40 16.54 -6.15
C THR A 293 3.56 17.47 -5.80
N ALA A 294 3.30 18.75 -5.49
CA ALA A 294 4.36 19.69 -5.13
C ALA A 294 4.94 19.40 -3.72
N CYS A 295 4.12 18.87 -2.81
CA CYS A 295 4.55 18.40 -1.50
C CYS A 295 4.79 16.90 -1.46
N THR A 296 5.50 16.50 -0.40
CA THR A 296 5.77 15.12 -0.03
C THR A 296 4.96 14.72 1.20
N THR A 297 4.87 13.42 1.45
CA THR A 297 4.26 12.86 2.66
C THR A 297 5.19 11.86 3.31
N ALA A 298 5.22 11.83 4.65
CA ALA A 298 6.08 10.93 5.39
C ALA A 298 5.45 9.53 5.52
N VAL A 299 6.21 8.51 5.12
CA VAL A 299 5.90 7.11 5.38
C VAL A 299 6.75 6.63 6.55
N THR A 300 6.11 5.97 7.52
CA THR A 300 6.76 5.46 8.73
C THR A 300 6.49 3.97 8.88
N ALA A 301 7.52 3.22 9.28
CA ALA A 301 7.41 1.80 9.56
C ALA A 301 6.23 1.44 10.49
N GLY A 302 5.50 0.38 10.13
CA GLY A 302 4.36 -0.12 10.88
C GLY A 302 3.08 0.73 10.81
N ARG A 303 3.05 1.77 9.98
CA ARG A 303 1.89 2.65 9.80
C ARG A 303 1.43 2.69 8.35
N VAL A 304 0.17 3.07 8.17
CA VAL A 304 -0.41 3.44 6.88
C VAL A 304 -0.60 4.95 6.87
N THR A 305 0.14 5.64 6.03
CA THR A 305 -0.02 7.08 5.79
C THR A 305 -1.16 7.29 4.79
N SER A 306 -2.07 8.21 5.10
CA SER A 306 -3.11 8.66 4.16
C SER A 306 -2.65 9.92 3.45
N PHE A 307 -2.76 9.95 2.12
CA PHE A 307 -2.38 11.09 1.30
C PHE A 307 -3.32 11.19 0.09
N ASP A 308 -4.34 12.03 0.21
CA ASP A 308 -5.26 12.27 -0.90
C ASP A 308 -4.66 13.28 -1.88
N VAL A 309 -4.82 13.02 -3.16
CA VAL A 309 -4.30 13.85 -4.25
C VAL A 309 -5.49 14.48 -4.97
N THR A 310 -5.57 15.81 -4.94
CA THR A 310 -6.40 16.57 -5.87
C THR A 310 -5.48 17.24 -6.85
N ILE A 311 -5.64 16.94 -8.14
CA ILE A 311 -4.81 17.52 -9.18
C ILE A 311 -5.09 19.03 -9.24
N ASP A 312 -4.01 19.81 -9.18
CA ASP A 312 -4.04 21.26 -9.32
C ASP A 312 -2.72 21.71 -9.91
N ARG A 313 -2.76 22.25 -11.13
CA ARG A 313 -1.55 22.58 -11.90
C ARG A 313 -1.20 24.07 -11.84
N ASP A 314 -2.10 24.89 -11.30
CA ASP A 314 -1.95 26.33 -11.31
C ASP A 314 -1.48 26.80 -9.93
N ALA A 315 -0.43 27.61 -9.89
CA ALA A 315 -0.02 28.24 -8.65
C ALA A 315 -0.94 29.43 -8.31
N PRO A 316 -1.13 29.75 -7.02
CA PRO A 316 -1.88 30.92 -6.60
C PRO A 316 -1.40 32.22 -7.26
N THR A 317 -2.31 33.17 -7.41
CA THR A 317 -1.97 34.55 -7.76
C THR A 317 -1.97 35.42 -6.51
N VAL A 318 -1.01 36.32 -6.40
CA VAL A 318 -0.87 37.23 -5.25
C VAL A 318 -0.81 38.67 -5.74
N THR A 319 -1.66 39.51 -5.16
CA THR A 319 -1.62 40.97 -5.32
C THR A 319 -1.13 41.61 -4.03
N LEU A 320 -0.30 42.65 -4.13
CA LEU A 320 0.34 43.30 -2.98
C LEU A 320 0.31 44.82 -3.07
N SER A 321 0.14 45.43 -1.90
CA SER A 321 0.31 46.86 -1.65
C SER A 321 0.91 47.06 -0.25
N ALA A 322 1.63 48.16 -0.06
CA ALA A 322 2.22 48.54 1.22
C ALA A 322 1.90 50.01 1.49
N SER A 323 1.59 50.35 2.73
CA SER A 323 1.30 51.72 3.15
C SER A 323 1.80 51.98 4.58
N PRO A 324 2.72 52.95 4.79
CA PRO A 324 3.40 53.76 3.76
C PRO A 324 4.44 52.93 2.96
N ARG A 325 4.79 53.39 1.75
CA ARG A 325 5.89 52.79 0.93
C ARG A 325 7.26 53.44 1.19
N GLU A 326 7.26 54.54 1.93
CA GLU A 326 8.46 55.29 2.31
C GLU A 326 8.41 55.62 3.80
N LEU A 327 9.52 55.44 4.48
CA LEU A 327 9.68 55.74 5.91
C LEU A 327 10.56 56.98 6.06
N TRP A 328 9.97 58.09 6.52
CA TRP A 328 10.67 59.36 6.70
C TRP A 328 10.04 60.17 7.84
N PRO A 329 10.85 60.91 8.64
CA PRO A 329 12.31 61.02 8.60
C PRO A 329 13.05 59.77 9.10
N PRO A 330 14.36 59.60 8.80
CA PRO A 330 15.17 58.49 9.32
C PRO A 330 15.56 58.76 10.77
N ASP A 331 14.59 58.75 11.68
CA ASP A 331 14.72 59.14 13.09
C ASP A 331 14.81 57.95 14.06
N HIS A 332 15.02 56.75 13.54
CA HIS A 332 15.06 55.47 14.29
C HIS A 332 13.73 55.06 14.93
N GLN A 333 12.61 55.69 14.57
CA GLN A 333 11.30 55.20 15.03
C GLN A 333 10.88 53.95 14.27
N VAL A 334 10.19 53.06 14.99
CA VAL A 334 9.51 51.91 14.37
C VAL A 334 8.17 52.39 13.84
N VAL A 335 7.91 52.12 12.57
CA VAL A 335 6.69 52.47 11.86
C VAL A 335 6.00 51.19 11.40
N ASP A 336 4.72 51.06 11.73
CA ASP A 336 3.90 49.96 11.23
C ASP A 336 3.56 50.19 9.76
N VAL A 337 4.15 49.38 8.88
CA VAL A 337 3.79 49.35 7.47
C VAL A 337 2.71 48.30 7.25
N VAL A 338 1.54 48.75 6.81
CA VAL A 338 0.43 47.85 6.50
C VAL A 338 0.66 47.26 5.10
N VAL A 339 0.95 45.97 5.05
CA VAL A 339 1.05 45.19 3.82
C VAL A 339 -0.28 44.50 3.60
N SER A 340 -0.98 44.87 2.53
CA SER A 340 -2.31 44.34 2.22
C SER A 340 -2.41 43.88 0.78
N GLY A 341 -3.29 42.91 0.55
CA GLY A 341 -3.39 42.23 -0.72
C GLY A 341 -4.43 41.12 -0.73
N ALA A 342 -4.42 40.36 -1.83
CA ALA A 342 -5.25 39.19 -1.99
C ALA A 342 -4.46 38.06 -2.62
N ALA A 343 -4.60 36.86 -2.05
CA ALA A 343 -4.22 35.60 -2.67
C ALA A 343 -5.47 34.97 -3.30
N VAL A 344 -5.38 34.52 -4.54
CA VAL A 344 -6.48 33.89 -5.28
C VAL A 344 -5.99 32.60 -5.91
N ASP A 345 -6.73 31.53 -5.68
CA ASP A 345 -6.53 30.24 -6.33
C ASP A 345 -7.88 29.64 -6.75
N GLY A 346 -7.95 29.17 -8.00
CA GLY A 346 -9.17 28.62 -8.58
C GLY A 346 -9.29 27.11 -8.46
N GLY A 347 -8.19 26.42 -8.12
CA GLY A 347 -8.13 24.97 -8.01
C GLY A 347 -8.51 24.50 -6.61
N THR A 348 -7.51 24.15 -5.81
CA THR A 348 -7.69 23.56 -4.48
C THR A 348 -7.91 24.58 -3.36
N GLY A 349 -7.81 25.87 -3.68
CA GLY A 349 -7.97 26.99 -2.78
C GLY A 349 -6.72 27.24 -1.94
N ILE A 350 -6.63 28.45 -1.38
CA ILE A 350 -5.48 28.89 -0.59
C ILE A 350 -5.40 28.14 0.74
N ASP A 351 -4.30 27.46 1.01
CA ASP A 351 -4.03 26.85 2.31
C ASP A 351 -3.45 27.86 3.29
N THR A 352 -2.39 28.57 2.88
CA THR A 352 -1.71 29.55 3.72
C THR A 352 -1.18 30.75 2.93
N VAL A 353 -1.08 31.89 3.62
CA VAL A 353 -0.32 33.06 3.17
C VAL A 353 0.72 33.38 4.25
N SER A 354 2.00 33.37 3.87
CA SER A 354 3.13 33.63 4.77
C SER A 354 3.91 34.85 4.34
N PHE A 355 4.59 35.48 5.28
CA PHE A 355 5.31 36.73 5.09
C PHE A 355 6.76 36.57 5.52
N ARG A 356 7.67 37.21 4.79
CA ARG A 356 9.09 37.29 5.13
C ARG A 356 9.60 38.69 4.85
N VAL A 357 10.32 39.26 5.81
CA VAL A 357 10.94 40.58 5.66
C VAL A 357 12.44 40.39 5.44
N LEU A 358 12.94 40.91 4.32
CA LEU A 358 14.35 40.99 3.99
C LEU A 358 14.79 42.43 4.12
N ASP A 359 15.59 42.70 5.14
CA ASP A 359 16.27 43.97 5.30
C ASP A 359 17.62 43.91 4.59
N GLU A 360 17.89 44.89 3.74
CA GLU A 360 19.17 45.06 3.05
C GLU A 360 20.37 45.01 4.01
N TYR A 361 20.21 45.54 5.23
CA TYR A 361 21.28 45.50 6.24
C TYR A 361 21.30 44.22 7.06
N SER A 362 20.33 43.33 6.86
CA SER A 362 20.13 42.10 7.65
C SER A 362 20.00 42.35 9.16
N ARG A 363 19.54 43.54 9.58
CA ARG A 363 19.40 43.94 11.00
C ARG A 363 17.98 43.80 11.54
N VAL A 364 16.96 44.04 10.71
CA VAL A 364 15.54 44.03 11.11
C VAL A 364 14.76 43.01 10.27
N GLN A 365 14.34 41.92 10.90
CA GLN A 365 13.56 40.85 10.26
C GLN A 365 12.43 40.43 11.20
N PRO A 366 11.36 41.24 11.35
CA PRO A 366 10.26 40.89 12.22
C PRO A 366 9.58 39.60 11.75
N GLU A 367 9.24 38.74 12.69
CA GLU A 367 8.37 37.58 12.43
C GLU A 367 6.93 38.07 12.26
N VAL A 368 6.30 37.65 11.18
CA VAL A 368 4.91 37.97 10.85
C VAL A 368 4.14 36.65 10.80
N GLY A 369 3.00 36.60 11.49
CA GLY A 369 2.15 35.42 11.50
C GLY A 369 1.65 35.06 10.10
N SER A 370 1.40 33.78 9.85
CA SER A 370 0.74 33.35 8.62
C SER A 370 -0.78 33.54 8.73
N VAL A 371 -1.40 33.84 7.59
CA VAL A 371 -2.85 33.85 7.46
C VAL A 371 -3.30 32.50 6.93
N ALA A 372 -4.18 31.82 7.69
CA ALA A 372 -4.78 30.58 7.24
C ALA A 372 -5.81 30.86 6.15
N GLY A 373 -5.67 30.21 5.00
CA GLY A 373 -6.58 30.39 3.87
C GLY A 373 -7.83 29.52 3.93
N GLY A 374 -7.80 28.40 4.65
CA GLY A 374 -8.95 27.50 4.81
C GLY A 374 -9.46 26.91 3.49
N GLY A 375 -8.62 26.92 2.45
CA GLY A 375 -8.89 26.61 1.03
C GLY A 375 -10.10 27.32 0.47
N LEU A 376 -10.23 28.59 0.84
CA LEU A 376 -11.04 29.53 0.10
C LEU A 376 -10.34 29.85 -1.23
N GLY A 377 -11.13 30.06 -2.29
CA GLY A 377 -10.57 30.47 -3.58
C GLY A 377 -10.01 31.90 -3.59
N ARG A 378 -10.27 32.68 -2.53
CA ARG A 378 -9.69 34.00 -2.31
C ARG A 378 -9.50 34.26 -0.83
N VAL A 379 -8.35 34.81 -0.48
CA VAL A 379 -7.97 35.24 0.88
C VAL A 379 -7.44 36.67 0.77
N ASP A 380 -8.19 37.63 1.31
CA ASP A 380 -7.71 38.99 1.48
C ASP A 380 -6.94 39.09 2.82
N PHE A 381 -5.81 39.78 2.83
CA PHE A 381 -4.96 39.94 4.01
C PHE A 381 -4.52 41.40 4.16
N ALA A 382 -4.26 41.80 5.41
CA ALA A 382 -3.72 43.11 5.76
C ALA A 382 -2.96 42.99 7.09
N GLU A 383 -1.63 42.90 7.00
CA GLU A 383 -0.75 42.72 8.15
C GLU A 383 0.07 43.98 8.42
N ALA A 384 0.14 44.38 9.68
CA ALA A 384 1.00 45.49 10.12
C ALA A 384 2.40 44.95 10.44
N ILE A 385 3.40 45.42 9.70
CA ILE A 385 4.79 44.99 9.84
C ILE A 385 5.61 46.15 10.45
N PRO A 386 6.16 45.98 11.67
CA PRO A 386 6.95 47.03 12.31
C PRO A 386 8.33 47.12 11.65
N LEU A 387 8.62 48.24 10.98
CA LEU A 387 9.88 48.51 10.30
C LEU A 387 10.56 49.75 10.88
N GLU A 388 11.89 49.72 11.02
CA GLU A 388 12.64 50.86 11.56
C GLU A 388 12.90 51.90 10.46
N ALA A 389 12.48 53.14 10.69
CA ALA A 389 12.82 54.30 9.88
C ALA A 389 14.26 54.75 10.17
N ALA A 390 15.24 53.93 9.77
CA ALA A 390 16.66 54.21 9.94
C ALA A 390 17.45 53.70 8.74
N ARG A 391 18.54 54.40 8.42
CA ARG A 391 19.51 54.03 7.37
C ARG A 391 20.92 54.40 7.80
N ASP A 392 21.92 53.79 7.18
CA ASP A 392 23.31 54.18 7.41
C ASP A 392 23.60 55.52 6.71
N GLY A 393 24.31 56.43 7.38
CA GLY A 393 24.53 57.80 6.86
C GLY A 393 25.31 57.85 5.54
N SER A 394 26.10 56.82 5.25
CA SER A 394 26.87 56.65 4.01
C SER A 394 26.09 55.98 2.87
N ASP A 395 24.93 55.41 3.17
CA ASP A 395 24.07 54.77 2.18
C ASP A 395 23.36 55.84 1.36
N ARG A 396 23.70 55.95 0.07
CA ARG A 396 23.27 57.04 -0.80
C ARG A 396 21.94 56.77 -1.50
N ASP A 397 21.55 55.53 -1.64
CA ASP A 397 20.27 55.08 -2.19
C ASP A 397 19.23 54.81 -1.09
N GLY A 398 19.67 54.69 0.16
CA GLY A 398 18.80 54.52 1.33
C GLY A 398 18.52 53.05 1.61
N ARG A 399 18.01 52.76 2.81
CA ARG A 399 17.77 51.37 3.24
C ARG A 399 16.50 50.82 2.60
N THR A 400 16.60 49.67 1.95
CA THR A 400 15.43 48.98 1.39
C THR A 400 15.00 47.78 2.24
N TYR A 401 13.72 47.73 2.58
CA TYR A 401 13.05 46.52 3.04
C TYR A 401 12.32 45.87 1.87
N VAL A 402 12.58 44.59 1.63
CA VAL A 402 11.81 43.77 0.70
C VAL A 402 10.91 42.85 1.52
N ILE A 403 9.60 43.04 1.41
CA ILE A 403 8.61 42.16 2.04
C ILE A 403 8.15 41.15 0.99
N GLU A 404 8.43 39.87 1.23
CA GLU A 404 7.97 38.75 0.43
C GLU A 404 6.68 38.19 1.06
N VAL A 405 5.68 37.97 0.22
CA VAL A 405 4.43 37.29 0.59
C VAL A 405 4.29 36.05 -0.27
N THR A 406 4.21 34.89 0.36
CA THR A 406 4.07 33.60 -0.31
C THR A 406 2.70 33.01 -0.01
N ALA A 407 1.88 32.86 -1.05
CA ALA A 407 0.64 32.10 -0.97
C ALA A 407 0.88 30.66 -1.43
N THR A 408 0.34 29.70 -0.69
CA THR A 408 0.41 28.27 -0.98
C THR A 408 -1.01 27.71 -1.01
N ASP A 409 -1.34 26.94 -2.04
CA ASP A 409 -2.63 26.22 -2.14
C ASP A 409 -2.57 24.85 -1.42
N ARG A 410 -3.68 24.11 -1.43
CA ARG A 410 -3.76 22.78 -0.80
C ARG A 410 -3.14 21.65 -1.62
N ALA A 411 -2.85 21.88 -2.89
CA ALA A 411 -2.00 21.02 -3.71
C ALA A 411 -0.51 21.32 -3.54
N CYS A 412 -0.18 22.27 -2.64
CA CYS A 412 1.14 22.73 -2.30
C CYS A 412 1.86 23.52 -3.41
N ASN A 413 1.14 24.00 -4.43
CA ASN A 413 1.73 24.98 -5.34
C ASN A 413 1.87 26.32 -4.60
N ALA A 414 2.98 27.03 -4.85
CA ALA A 414 3.28 28.26 -4.15
C ALA A 414 3.65 29.39 -5.11
N ARG A 415 3.26 30.61 -4.76
CA ARG A 415 3.68 31.82 -5.44
C ARG A 415 4.11 32.88 -4.45
N THR A 416 5.34 33.36 -4.64
CA THR A 416 5.86 34.51 -3.93
C THR A 416 5.70 35.77 -4.78
N ALA A 417 5.18 36.84 -4.16
CA ALA A 417 5.23 38.20 -4.66
C ALA A 417 5.97 39.07 -3.64
N SER A 418 6.62 40.14 -4.09
CA SER A 418 7.38 41.02 -3.21
C SER A 418 7.02 42.48 -3.41
N ILE A 419 7.19 43.27 -2.35
CA ILE A 419 7.03 44.73 -2.37
C ILE A 419 8.12 45.38 -1.54
N SER A 420 8.66 46.49 -2.06
CA SER A 420 9.70 47.26 -1.38
C SER A 420 9.12 48.44 -0.60
N VAL A 421 9.71 48.69 0.57
CA VAL A 421 9.54 49.89 1.40
C VAL A 421 10.91 50.54 1.57
N LEU A 422 11.00 51.84 1.29
CA LEU A 422 12.27 52.57 1.25
C LEU A 422 12.42 53.52 2.44
N VAL A 423 13.60 53.57 3.04
CA VAL A 423 14.05 54.66 3.91
C VAL A 423 14.99 55.56 3.10
N PRO A 424 14.50 56.61 2.41
CA PRO A 424 15.30 57.33 1.42
C PRO A 424 16.46 58.13 2.04
N HIS A 425 17.50 58.37 1.23
CA HIS A 425 18.63 59.20 1.66
C HIS A 425 18.22 60.67 1.86
N ASP A 426 17.51 61.26 0.90
CA ASP A 426 16.99 62.63 0.98
C ASP A 426 15.56 62.74 0.41
N GLN A 427 14.81 63.76 0.85
CA GLN A 427 13.55 64.17 0.23
C GLN A 427 13.80 65.33 -0.74
N ARG A 428 14.42 65.06 -1.88
CA ARG A 428 14.38 66.04 -2.99
C ARG A 428 13.09 65.82 -3.78
N ARG A 429 12.13 66.73 -3.60
CA ARG A 429 11.05 66.92 -4.57
C ARG A 429 11.57 67.48 -5.89
#